data_AF-A0A1H7IFM6-F1
#
_entry.id   AF-A0A1H7IFM6-F1
#
_cell.length_a   1.000
_cell.length_b   1.000
_cell.length_c   1.000
_cell.angle_alpha   90.00
_cell.angle_beta   90.00
_cell.angle_gamma   90.00
#
_symmetry.space_group_name_H-M   'P 1'
#
loop_
_entity.id
_entity.type
_entity.pdbx_description
1 polymer ?
#
loop_
_entity_poly.entity_id
_entity_poly.type
_entity_poly.pdbx_seq_one_letter_code
_entity_poly.pdbx_strand_id
1 'polypeptide(L)' 'MKGAMSSAPYDAVEMLFAFHVSEKARAMQKQYISQFPEHLHEIETRKFPLEKAVKAVLGEVAEVALLIKELES' A
#
# COMPACT_ATOMS: atom_id res chain seq x y z
N MET A 1 0.28 -31.96 -20.10
CA MET A 1 1.13 -30.86 -20.59
C MET A 1 1.66 -30.12 -19.37
N LYS A 2 2.89 -30.43 -18.96
CA LYS A 2 3.64 -29.75 -17.90
C LYS A 2 4.57 -28.76 -18.60
N GLY A 3 4.58 -27.51 -18.16
CA GLY A 3 5.61 -26.54 -18.55
C GLY A 3 5.07 -25.36 -19.34
N ALA A 4 4.70 -24.30 -18.61
CA ALA A 4 4.88 -22.89 -18.96
C ALA A 4 4.02 -22.02 -18.02
N MET A 5 4.47 -21.82 -16.77
CA MET A 5 3.99 -20.71 -15.92
C MET A 5 5.18 -20.05 -15.22
N SER A 6 6.26 -19.80 -15.96
CA SER A 6 7.49 -19.20 -15.42
C SER A 6 7.90 -17.95 -16.19
N SER A 7 6.95 -17.08 -16.59
CA SER A 7 7.29 -15.90 -17.40
C SER A 7 6.64 -14.58 -17.00
N ALA A 8 5.92 -14.51 -15.88
CA ALA A 8 5.57 -13.22 -15.27
C ALA A 8 6.56 -12.96 -14.12
N PRO A 9 7.20 -11.78 -14.04
CA PRO A 9 8.13 -11.44 -12.96
C PRO A 9 7.46 -11.38 -11.57
N TYR A 10 6.12 -11.41 -11.55
CA TYR A 10 5.29 -11.42 -10.35
C TYR A 10 4.18 -12.45 -10.53
N ASP A 11 3.82 -13.15 -9.45
CA ASP A 11 2.63 -13.99 -9.43
C ASP A 11 1.34 -13.13 -9.32
N ALA A 12 0.18 -13.74 -9.59
CA ALA A 12 -1.09 -13.01 -9.58
C ALA A 12 -1.46 -12.46 -8.18
N VAL A 13 -0.99 -13.11 -7.11
CA VAL A 13 -1.25 -12.71 -5.72
C VAL A 13 -0.38 -11.50 -5.36
N GLU A 14 0.89 -11.52 -5.73
CA GLU A 14 1.82 -10.40 -5.58
C GLU A 14 1.31 -9.15 -6.30
N MET A 15 0.78 -9.32 -7.52
CA MET A 15 0.18 -8.23 -8.29
C MET A 15 -1.09 -7.67 -7.62
N LEU A 16 -1.97 -8.53 -7.12
CA LEU A 16 -3.16 -8.10 -6.38
C LEU A 16 -2.80 -7.39 -5.08
N PHE A 17 -1.81 -7.90 -4.36
CA PHE A 17 -1.30 -7.28 -3.14
C PHE A 17 -0.73 -5.88 -3.43
N ALA A 18 0.13 -5.76 -4.43
CA ALA A 18 0.69 -4.48 -4.86
C ALA A 18 -0.41 -3.48 -5.27
N PHE A 19 -1.45 -3.94 -5.96
CA PHE A 19 -2.61 -3.13 -6.32
C PHE A 19 -3.36 -2.62 -5.08
N HIS A 20 -3.71 -3.49 -4.14
CA HIS A 20 -4.43 -3.10 -2.93
C HIS A 20 -3.62 -2.16 -2.04
N VAL A 21 -2.30 -2.38 -1.93
CA VAL A 21 -1.39 -1.46 -1.21
C VAL A 21 -1.38 -0.10 -1.90
N SER A 22 -1.31 -0.05 -3.24
CA SER A 22 -1.33 1.21 -3.99
C SER A 22 -2.64 1.97 -3.79
N GLU A 23 -3.78 1.31 -3.91
CA GLU A 23 -5.10 1.94 -3.75
C GLU A 23 -5.29 2.50 -2.35
N LYS A 24 -4.95 1.73 -1.31
CA LYS A 24 -5.04 2.19 0.07
C LYS A 24 -4.08 3.37 0.34
N ALA A 25 -2.86 3.32 -0.19
CA ALA A 25 -1.90 4.41 -0.05
C ALA A 25 -2.38 5.70 -0.74
N ARG A 26 -2.98 5.61 -1.93
CA ARG A 26 -3.58 6.77 -2.63
C ARG A 26 -4.75 7.35 -1.85
N ALA A 27 -5.62 6.50 -1.31
CA ALA A 27 -6.74 6.94 -0.47
C ALA A 27 -6.24 7.64 0.80
N MET A 28 -5.23 7.08 1.47
CA MET A 28 -4.59 7.67 2.64
C MET A 28 -3.96 9.04 2.32
N GLN A 29 -3.20 9.13 1.24
CA GLN A 29 -2.58 10.39 0.81
C GLN A 29 -3.65 11.45 0.48
N LYS A 30 -4.70 11.07 -0.26
CA LYS A 30 -5.81 11.96 -0.59
C LYS A 30 -6.53 12.45 0.67
N GLN A 31 -6.79 11.55 1.63
CA GLN A 31 -7.39 11.90 2.91
C GLN A 31 -6.51 12.86 3.71
N TYR A 32 -5.20 12.65 3.74
CA TYR A 32 -4.25 13.57 4.37
C TYR A 32 -4.32 14.96 3.72
N ILE A 33 -4.18 15.05 2.40
CA ILE A 33 -4.18 16.33 1.66
C ILE A 33 -5.52 17.06 1.82
N SER A 34 -6.64 16.34 1.84
CA SER A 34 -7.99 16.92 1.95
C SER A 34 -8.25 17.68 3.25
N GLN A 35 -7.40 17.51 4.26
CA GLN A 35 -7.48 18.24 5.54
C GLN A 35 -6.95 19.67 5.44
N PHE A 36 -6.27 20.02 4.33
CA PHE A 36 -5.66 21.32 4.13
C PHE A 36 -6.40 22.13 3.06
N PRO A 37 -6.34 23.47 3.12
CA PRO A 37 -6.80 24.34 2.03
C PRO A 37 -6.14 24.01 0.69
N GLU A 38 -6.86 24.18 -0.42
CA GLU A 38 -6.39 23.82 -1.78
C GLU A 38 -5.04 24.44 -2.16
N HIS A 39 -4.80 25.70 -1.78
CA HIS A 39 -3.53 26.38 -2.06
C HIS A 39 -2.32 25.77 -1.35
N LEU A 40 -2.53 24.91 -0.34
CA LEU A 40 -1.47 24.17 0.35
C LEU A 40 -1.34 22.72 -0.13
N HIS A 41 -2.25 22.21 -0.97
CA HIS A 41 -2.26 20.80 -1.37
C HIS A 41 -0.94 20.36 -1.99
N GLU A 42 -0.32 21.19 -2.83
CA GLU A 42 0.96 20.85 -3.46
C GLU A 42 2.09 20.73 -2.42
N ILE A 43 2.14 21.65 -1.45
CA ILE A 43 3.14 21.65 -0.38
C ILE A 43 2.96 20.41 0.50
N GLU A 44 1.73 20.10 0.89
CA GLU A 44 1.43 18.95 1.74
C GLU A 44 1.62 17.62 1.00
N THR A 45 1.35 17.58 -0.32
CA THR A 45 1.67 16.41 -1.17
C THR A 45 3.17 16.09 -1.14
N ARG A 46 4.03 17.12 -1.13
CA ARG A 46 5.49 16.93 -1.05
C ARG A 46 5.95 16.48 0.34
N LYS A 47 5.27 16.91 1.41
CA LYS A 47 5.54 16.47 2.80
C LYS A 47 5.06 15.05 3.08
N PHE A 48 4.02 14.62 2.37
CA PHE A 48 3.45 13.28 2.46
C PHE A 48 3.34 12.63 1.08
N PRO A 49 4.48 12.21 0.49
CA PRO A 49 4.50 11.60 -0.83
C PRO A 49 3.90 10.19 -0.81
N LEU A 50 3.50 9.70 -1.99
CA LEU A 50 2.88 8.37 -2.13
C LEU A 50 3.76 7.25 -1.56
N GLU A 51 5.09 7.34 -1.72
CA GLU A 51 6.03 6.39 -1.12
C GLU A 51 5.87 6.28 0.41
N LYS A 52 5.66 7.42 1.08
CA LYS A 52 5.46 7.46 2.54
C LYS A 52 4.13 6.81 2.91
N ALA A 53 3.08 7.05 2.13
CA ALA A 53 1.79 6.39 2.32
C ALA A 53 1.88 4.86 2.10
N VAL A 54 2.62 4.40 1.09
CA VAL A 54 2.88 2.97 0.85
C VAL A 54 3.60 2.33 2.04
N LYS A 55 4.65 2.98 2.56
CA LYS A 55 5.37 2.48 3.74
C LYS A 55 4.47 2.37 4.98
N ALA A 56 3.58 3.34 5.18
CA ALA A 56 2.61 3.29 6.27
C ALA A 56 1.65 2.09 6.12
N VAL A 57 1.09 1.89 4.93
CA VAL A 57 0.21 0.74 4.64
C VAL A 57 0.92 -0.59 4.84
N LEU A 58 2.17 -0.73 4.40
CA LEU A 58 2.95 -1.95 4.62
C LEU A 58 3.22 -2.21 6.10
N GLY A 59 3.44 -1.15 6.90
CA GLY A 59 3.54 -1.24 8.35
C GLY A 59 2.26 -1.78 9.00
N GLU A 60 1.09 -1.23 8.64
CA GLU A 60 -0.21 -1.72 9.12
C GLU A 60 -0.44 -3.20 8.75
N VAL A 61 -0.07 -3.61 7.53
CA VAL A 61 -0.18 -5.02 7.11
C VAL A 61 0.72 -5.92 7.95
N ALA A 62 1.94 -5.48 8.26
CA ALA A 62 2.87 -6.24 9.10
C ALA A 62 2.35 -6.39 10.53
N GLU A 63 1.75 -5.35 11.11
CA GLU A 63 1.12 -5.41 12.44
C GLU A 63 -0.03 -6.42 12.46
N VAL A 64 -0.91 -6.40 11.46
CA VAL A 64 -2.01 -7.37 11.35
C VAL A 64 -1.49 -8.79 11.20
N ALA A 65 -0.43 -9.00 10.41
CA ALA A 65 0.19 -10.30 10.24
C ALA A 65 0.75 -10.85 11.58
N LEU A 66 1.33 -9.99 12.41
CA LEU A 66 1.78 -10.37 13.75
C LEU A 66 0.61 -10.78 14.65
N LEU A 67 -0.48 -9.99 14.65
CA LEU A 67 -1.67 -10.31 15.44
C LEU A 67 -2.31 -11.66 15.06
N ILE A 68 -2.38 -11.96 13.76
CA ILE A 68 -2.89 -13.27 13.29
C ILE A 68 -2.02 -14.39 13.85
N LYS A 69 -0.70 -14.26 13.77
CA LYS A 69 0.23 -15.27 14.29
C LYS A 69 0.08 -15.49 15.80
N GLU A 70 -0.15 -14.43 16.56
CA GLU A 70 -0.40 -14.50 18.00
C GLU A 70 -1.71 -15.22 18.34
N LEU A 71 -2.75 -15.06 17.52
CA LEU A 71 -4.05 -15.71 17.72
C LEU A 71 -4.08 -17.20 17.32
N GLU A 72 -3.16 -17.62 16.46
CA GLU A 72 -3.04 -19.02 16.00
C GLU A 72 -2.17 -19.89 16.95
N SER A 73 -1.56 -19.30 17.97
CA SER A 73 -0.69 -19.96 18.97
C SER A 73 -1.45 -20.32 20.24
#